data_AF-A0A7W0PPY1-F1
#
_entry.id   AF-A0A7W0PPY1-F1
#
_cell.length_a   1.000
_cell.length_b   1.000
_cell.length_c   1.000
_cell.angle_alpha   90.00
_cell.angle_beta   90.00
_cell.angle_gamma   90.00
#
_symmetry.space_group_name_H-M   'P 1'
#
loop_
_entity.id
_entity.type
_entity.pdbx_description
1 polymer ?
#
loop_
_entity_poly.entity_id
_entity_poly.type
_entity_poly.pdbx_seq_one_letter_code
_entity_poly.pdbx_strand_id
1 'polypeptide(L)'
;MAGKKVKSEVEGIRNELQNLSEAVWALREHVTIQTAAAAAASSSSKHHKGKSAEPAVSDLNVARETRGTVVTRGVARNADGDREYRWDVEATVDALMAVDDDRAARLLAAIGHRQRLAILKMLLDRPTTAADLVGTLDLGTTGAAYHHLNV
;
A
#
# COMPACT_ATOMS: atom_id res chain seq x y z
N MET A 1 1.11 20.40 -41.41
CA MET A 1 2.29 20.55 -40.52
C MET A 1 1.93 21.12 -39.14
N ALA A 2 1.08 22.16 -39.04
CA ALA A 2 0.73 22.81 -37.76
C ALA A 2 0.03 21.90 -36.71
N GLY A 3 -0.91 21.03 -37.11
CA GLY A 3 -1.68 20.19 -36.18
C GLY A 3 -0.87 19.11 -35.45
N LYS A 4 0.24 18.62 -36.03
CA LYS A 4 1.12 17.64 -35.37
C LYS A 4 1.90 18.27 -34.20
N LYS A 5 2.31 19.54 -34.36
CA LYS A 5 3.09 20.27 -33.37
C LYS A 5 2.26 20.65 -32.14
N VAL A 6 1.02 21.08 -32.36
CA VAL A 6 0.07 21.36 -31.27
C VAL A 6 -0.23 20.09 -30.46
N LYS A 7 -0.40 18.95 -31.13
CA LYS A 7 -0.64 17.67 -30.46
C LYS A 7 0.54 17.22 -29.59
N SER A 8 1.78 17.42 -30.05
CA SER A 8 2.96 17.10 -29.24
C SER A 8 3.14 18.04 -28.04
N GLU A 9 2.80 19.32 -28.19
CA GLU A 9 2.85 20.28 -27.07
C GLU A 9 1.81 19.97 -25.99
N VAL A 10 0.58 19.61 -26.39
CA VAL A 10 -0.46 19.17 -25.46
C VAL A 10 -0.05 17.89 -24.72
N GLU A 11 0.59 16.95 -25.41
CA GLU A 11 1.08 15.72 -24.77
C GLU A 11 2.23 16.00 -23.79
N GLY A 12 3.13 16.94 -24.12
CA GLY A 12 4.18 17.40 -23.22
C GLY A 12 3.62 17.97 -21.92
N ILE A 13 2.63 18.85 -22.02
CA ILE A 13 1.98 19.47 -20.85
C ILE A 13 1.28 18.43 -19.97
N ARG A 14 0.64 17.42 -20.59
CA ARG A 14 -0.01 16.34 -19.83
C ARG A 14 1.01 15.51 -19.03
N ASN A 15 2.14 15.17 -19.65
CA ASN A 15 3.21 14.42 -18.97
C ASN A 15 3.83 15.24 -17.83
N GLU A 16 4.01 16.54 -18.01
CA GLU A 16 4.50 17.44 -16.96
C GLU A 16 3.51 17.52 -15.78
N LEU A 17 2.20 17.61 -16.05
CA LEU A 17 1.17 17.57 -15.02
C LEU A 17 1.14 16.25 -14.26
N GLN A 18 1.34 15.13 -14.95
CA GLN A 18 1.42 13.81 -14.33
C GLN A 18 2.64 13.72 -13.40
N ASN A 19 3.82 14.13 -13.87
CA ASN A 19 5.05 14.17 -13.05
C ASN A 19 4.90 15.08 -11.84
N LEU A 20 4.25 16.24 -12.00
CA LEU A 20 3.99 17.16 -10.90
C LEU A 20 3.02 16.54 -9.89
N SER A 21 2.00 15.82 -10.35
CA SER A 21 1.05 15.13 -9.47
C SER A 21 1.73 14.04 -8.64
N GLU A 22 2.66 13.30 -9.23
CA GLU A 22 3.47 12.29 -8.53
C GLU A 22 4.42 12.93 -7.52
N ALA A 23 5.08 14.03 -7.89
CA ALA A 23 5.95 14.77 -6.99
C ALA A 23 5.18 15.35 -5.79
N VAL A 24 3.97 15.88 -6.02
CA VAL A 24 3.09 16.38 -4.94
C VAL A 24 2.61 15.24 -4.05
N TRP A 25 2.33 14.07 -4.61
CA TRP A 25 1.94 12.89 -3.83
C TRP A 25 3.09 12.40 -2.96
N ALA A 26 4.30 12.25 -3.54
CA ALA A 26 5.51 11.89 -2.80
C ALA A 26 5.83 12.89 -1.68
N LEU A 27 5.64 14.19 -1.93
CA LEU A 27 5.81 15.23 -0.92
C LEU A 27 4.77 15.13 0.21
N ARG A 28 3.49 14.89 -0.12
CA ARG A 28 2.43 14.69 0.87
C ARG A 28 2.67 13.46 1.75
N GLU A 29 3.12 12.36 1.15
CA GLU A 29 3.50 11.14 1.87
C GLU A 29 4.66 11.43 2.83
N HIS A 30 5.72 12.08 2.35
CA HIS A 30 6.88 12.44 3.16
C HIS A 30 6.51 13.34 4.36
N VAL A 31 5.62 14.33 4.16
CA VAL A 31 5.12 15.20 5.25
C VAL A 31 4.28 14.41 6.25
N THR A 32 3.45 13.47 5.79
CA THR A 32 2.62 12.63 6.68
C THR A 32 3.50 11.72 7.55
N ILE A 33 4.54 11.12 6.96
CA ILE A 33 5.50 10.29 7.69
C ILE A 33 6.30 11.12 8.70
N GLN A 34 6.79 12.30 8.31
CA GLN A 34 7.55 13.17 9.22
C GLN A 34 6.70 13.69 10.39
N THR A 35 5.42 14.01 10.15
CA THR A 35 4.51 14.44 11.22
C THR A 35 4.13 13.30 12.16
N ALA A 36 3.93 12.08 11.64
CA ALA A 36 3.74 10.88 12.46
C ALA A 36 4.99 10.52 13.29
N ALA A 37 6.17 10.60 12.70
CA ALA A 37 7.44 10.35 13.38
C ALA A 37 7.71 11.40 14.49
N ALA A 38 7.44 12.68 14.23
CA ALA A 38 7.56 13.73 15.24
C ALA A 38 6.56 13.54 16.41
N ALA A 39 5.33 13.10 16.12
CA ALA A 39 4.35 12.77 17.15
C ALA A 39 4.80 11.57 18.02
N ALA A 40 5.35 10.52 17.41
CA ALA A 40 5.89 9.36 18.11
C ALA A 40 7.13 9.70 18.97
N ALA A 41 8.02 10.57 18.49
CA ALA A 41 9.16 11.06 19.27
C ALA A 41 8.73 11.89 20.49
N SER A 42 7.62 12.63 20.38
CA SER A 42 7.08 13.42 21.50
C SER A 42 6.39 12.59 22.58
N SER A 43 5.88 11.39 22.25
CA SER A 43 5.22 10.48 23.20
C SER A 43 6.22 9.59 23.97
N SER A 44 7.37 9.26 23.39
CA SER A 44 8.40 8.43 24.04
C SER A 44 9.10 9.12 25.23
N SER A 45 9.16 10.46 25.24
CA SER A 45 9.73 11.24 26.34
C SER A 45 8.92 11.17 27.66
N LYS A 46 7.64 10.77 27.60
CA LYS A 46 6.76 10.70 28.78
C LYS A 46 6.79 9.38 29.57
N HIS A 47 7.50 8.32 29.12
CA HIS A 47 7.31 6.96 29.65
C HIS A 47 8.58 6.25 30.15
N HIS A 48 9.47 6.96 30.86
CA HIS A 48 10.60 6.33 31.55
C HIS A 48 10.62 6.65 33.05
N LYS A 49 9.95 5.81 33.86
CA LYS A 49 10.29 5.66 35.29
C LYS A 49 9.87 4.29 35.86
N GLY A 50 10.89 3.45 36.08
CA GLY A 50 10.95 2.36 37.08
C GLY A 50 10.27 1.04 36.68
N LYS A 51 10.76 -0.14 37.10
CA LYS A 51 11.92 -0.54 37.90
C LYS A 51 12.04 -2.07 37.79
N SER A 52 13.27 -2.59 37.79
CA SER A 52 13.63 -4.00 37.67
C SER A 52 13.21 -4.88 38.87
N ALA A 53 12.85 -6.15 38.62
CA ALA A 53 13.24 -7.32 39.43
C ALA A 53 12.65 -8.64 38.84
N GLU A 54 13.53 -9.62 38.62
CA GLU A 54 13.26 -11.07 38.57
C GLU A 54 14.01 -11.71 39.78
N PRO A 55 13.88 -13.01 40.13
CA PRO A 55 13.07 -14.10 39.52
C PRO A 55 12.30 -14.97 40.55
N ALA A 56 11.36 -15.80 40.09
CA ALA A 56 10.99 -17.05 40.79
C ALA A 56 10.31 -18.03 39.83
N VAL A 57 10.98 -19.15 39.59
CA VAL A 57 10.46 -20.33 38.89
C VAL A 57 9.43 -21.04 39.76
N SER A 58 8.21 -21.16 39.26
CA SER A 58 7.21 -22.12 39.71
C SER A 58 6.46 -22.55 38.46
N ASP A 59 6.26 -23.86 38.33
CA ASP A 59 5.58 -24.56 37.24
C ASP A 59 4.14 -24.06 37.04
N LEU A 60 4.04 -22.88 36.45
CA LEU A 60 2.81 -22.30 35.98
C LEU A 60 2.72 -22.64 34.51
N ASN A 61 1.64 -23.32 34.17
CA ASN A 61 1.05 -23.33 32.86
C ASN A 61 0.62 -21.89 32.50
N VAL A 62 1.59 -20.97 32.40
CA VAL A 62 1.40 -19.67 31.78
C VAL A 62 1.36 -20.00 30.31
N ALA A 63 0.16 -20.25 29.79
CA ALA A 63 -0.12 -19.82 28.43
C ALA A 63 0.44 -18.40 28.38
N ARG A 64 1.63 -18.22 27.78
CA ARG A 64 2.14 -16.87 27.47
C ARG A 64 0.92 -16.18 26.93
N GLU A 65 0.46 -15.15 27.61
CA GLU A 65 -0.70 -14.39 27.19
C GLU A 65 -0.30 -13.87 25.82
N THR A 66 -0.66 -14.63 24.78
CA THR A 66 -0.33 -14.26 23.43
C THR A 66 -1.15 -13.01 23.24
N ARG A 67 -0.55 -11.99 22.60
CA ARG A 67 -1.24 -10.74 22.29
C ARG A 67 -2.47 -10.92 21.39
N GLY A 68 -2.84 -12.17 21.10
CA GLY A 68 -3.93 -12.60 20.26
C GLY A 68 -3.42 -13.16 18.94
N THR A 69 -4.39 -13.60 18.16
CA THR A 69 -4.22 -14.05 16.78
C THR A 69 -5.19 -13.27 15.92
N VAL A 70 -4.73 -12.84 14.74
CA VAL A 70 -5.54 -12.23 13.69
C VAL A 70 -5.81 -13.28 12.63
N VAL A 71 -7.09 -13.50 12.35
CA VAL A 71 -7.55 -14.41 11.29
C VAL A 71 -8.29 -13.59 10.25
N THR A 72 -7.92 -13.77 8.97
CA THR A 72 -8.65 -13.24 7.83
C THR A 72 -9.02 -14.39 6.90
N ARG A 73 -10.31 -14.50 6.61
CA ARG A 73 -10.88 -15.52 5.72
C ARG A 73 -11.89 -14.87 4.80
N GLY A 74 -11.96 -15.36 3.57
CA GLY A 74 -12.98 -14.90 2.65
C GLY A 74 -12.96 -15.62 1.32
N VAL A 75 -14.08 -15.44 0.62
CA VAL A 75 -14.26 -15.85 -0.76
C VAL A 75 -14.75 -14.63 -1.52
N ALA A 76 -14.11 -14.33 -2.64
CA ALA A 76 -14.54 -13.30 -3.56
C ALA A 76 -14.65 -13.89 -4.96
N ARG A 77 -15.57 -13.35 -5.76
CA ARG A 77 -15.71 -13.68 -7.18
C ARG A 77 -15.56 -12.42 -7.99
N ASN A 78 -15.00 -12.57 -9.18
CA ASN A 78 -14.92 -11.50 -10.15
C ASN A 78 -16.32 -11.23 -10.77
N ALA A 79 -16.52 -10.12 -11.50
CA ALA A 79 -17.86 -9.76 -12.01
C ALA A 79 -18.49 -10.85 -12.89
N ASP A 80 -17.68 -11.55 -13.69
CA ASP A 80 -18.15 -12.58 -14.62
C ASP A 80 -18.42 -13.93 -13.92
N GLY A 81 -18.01 -14.07 -12.65
CA GLY A 81 -18.19 -15.27 -11.83
C GLY A 81 -17.37 -16.48 -12.26
N ASP A 82 -16.51 -16.35 -13.27
CA ASP A 82 -15.64 -17.40 -13.82
C ASP A 82 -14.37 -17.62 -12.98
N ARG A 83 -14.03 -16.67 -12.11
CA ARG A 83 -12.87 -16.74 -11.22
C ARG A 83 -13.27 -16.50 -9.76
N GLU A 84 -12.81 -17.40 -8.90
CA GLU A 84 -12.98 -17.33 -7.45
C GLU A 84 -11.64 -17.15 -6.75
N TYR A 85 -11.58 -16.20 -5.83
CA TYR A 85 -10.47 -15.95 -4.93
C TYR A 85 -10.85 -16.44 -3.54
N ARG A 86 -10.02 -17.28 -2.94
CA ARG A 86 -10.21 -17.76 -1.57
C ARG A 86 -8.94 -17.49 -0.77
N TRP A 87 -9.10 -16.93 0.42
CA TRP A 87 -8.00 -16.77 1.35
C TRP A 87 -8.40 -17.25 2.74
N ASP A 88 -7.42 -17.83 3.42
CA ASP A 88 -7.46 -18.22 4.81
C ASP A 88 -6.06 -17.99 5.38
N VAL A 89 -5.91 -16.92 6.15
CA VAL A 89 -4.63 -16.50 6.71
C VAL A 89 -4.82 -16.27 8.20
N GLU A 90 -3.95 -16.89 8.97
CA GLU A 90 -3.86 -16.76 10.41
C GLU A 90 -2.46 -16.31 10.78
N ALA A 91 -2.36 -15.27 11.61
CA ALA A 91 -1.08 -14.74 12.09
C ALA A 91 -1.21 -14.31 13.55
N THR A 92 -0.19 -14.60 14.37
CA THR A 92 -0.13 -14.07 15.74
C THR A 92 0.10 -12.57 15.70
N VAL A 93 -0.39 -11.84 16.72
CA VAL A 93 -0.14 -10.40 16.83
C VAL A 93 1.37 -10.13 16.91
N ASP A 94 2.13 -10.96 17.62
CA ASP A 94 3.59 -10.80 17.68
C ASP A 94 4.27 -10.97 16.32
N ALA A 95 3.80 -11.90 15.48
CA ALA A 95 4.35 -12.06 14.13
C ALA A 95 4.01 -10.88 13.22
N LEU A 96 2.80 -10.31 13.34
CA LEU A 96 2.41 -9.10 12.60
C LEU A 96 3.20 -7.87 13.04
N MET A 97 3.45 -7.72 14.34
CA MET A 97 4.23 -6.62 14.90
C MET A 97 5.74 -6.75 14.65
N ALA A 98 6.22 -7.95 14.27
CA ALA A 98 7.61 -8.20 13.91
C ALA A 98 7.88 -8.02 12.40
N VAL A 99 6.87 -7.66 11.61
CA VAL A 99 7.07 -7.33 10.19
C VAL A 99 7.92 -6.06 10.11
N ASP A 100 8.93 -6.09 9.23
CA ASP A 100 9.76 -4.94 8.93
C ASP A 100 8.91 -3.72 8.51
N ASP A 101 9.09 -2.60 9.21
CA ASP A 101 8.29 -1.39 9.04
C ASP A 101 8.45 -0.80 7.62
N ASP A 102 9.67 -0.81 7.07
CA ASP A 102 9.94 -0.31 5.72
C ASP A 102 9.23 -1.16 4.66
N ARG A 103 9.24 -2.48 4.83
CA ARG A 103 8.50 -3.41 3.96
C ARG A 103 6.99 -3.18 4.06
N ALA A 104 6.45 -3.03 5.27
CA ALA A 104 5.04 -2.77 5.49
C ALA A 104 4.62 -1.43 4.86
N ALA A 105 5.39 -0.37 5.10
CA ALA A 105 5.16 0.96 4.54
C ALA A 105 5.17 0.93 3.00
N ARG A 106 6.15 0.25 2.38
CA ARG A 106 6.20 0.10 0.91
C ARG A 106 4.97 -0.59 0.33
N LEU A 107 4.48 -1.65 0.99
CA LEU A 107 3.28 -2.36 0.54
C LEU A 107 2.02 -1.50 0.68
N LEU A 108 1.88 -0.79 1.80
CA LEU A 108 0.75 0.12 2.03
C LEU A 108 0.78 1.31 1.06
N ALA A 109 1.96 1.89 0.79
CA ALA A 109 2.15 2.94 -0.21
C ALA A 109 1.81 2.44 -1.62
N ALA A 110 2.13 1.18 -1.94
CA ALA A 110 1.79 0.56 -3.22
C ALA A 110 0.28 0.62 -3.49
N ILE A 111 -0.53 0.13 -2.55
CA ILE A 111 -2.00 0.13 -2.67
C ILE A 111 -2.64 1.50 -2.38
N GLY A 112 -1.93 2.39 -1.68
CA GLY A 112 -2.38 3.75 -1.38
C GLY A 112 -2.36 4.71 -2.57
N HIS A 113 -1.68 4.35 -3.67
CA HIS A 113 -1.64 5.16 -4.88
C HIS A 113 -2.91 4.95 -5.72
N ARG A 114 -3.65 6.03 -6.00
CA ARG A 114 -4.97 5.98 -6.68
C ARG A 114 -4.98 5.13 -7.95
N GLN A 115 -4.01 5.35 -8.84
CA GLN A 115 -3.92 4.66 -10.12
C GLN A 115 -3.64 3.16 -9.91
N ARG A 116 -2.72 2.78 -9.01
CA ARG A 116 -2.39 1.38 -8.72
C ARG A 116 -3.57 0.66 -8.07
N LEU A 117 -4.30 1.33 -7.18
CA LEU A 117 -5.52 0.78 -6.60
C LEU A 117 -6.60 0.55 -7.66
N ALA A 118 -6.76 1.48 -8.61
CA ALA A 118 -7.73 1.33 -9.69
C ALA A 118 -7.37 0.18 -10.64
N ILE A 119 -6.07 0.03 -10.98
CA ILE A 119 -5.53 -1.11 -11.72
C ILE A 119 -5.85 -2.43 -10.98
N LEU A 120 -5.53 -2.50 -9.69
CA LEU A 120 -5.78 -3.68 -8.87
C LEU A 120 -7.26 -4.06 -8.84
N LYS A 121 -8.16 -3.09 -8.63
CA LYS A 121 -9.62 -3.32 -8.63
C LYS A 121 -10.10 -3.88 -9.96
N MET A 122 -9.61 -3.37 -11.08
CA MET A 122 -10.01 -3.86 -12.39
C MET A 122 -9.49 -5.27 -12.68
N LEU A 123 -8.25 -5.58 -12.26
CA LEU A 123 -7.67 -6.93 -12.39
C LEU A 123 -8.35 -7.97 -11.48
N LEU A 124 -8.91 -7.53 -10.34
CA LEU A 124 -9.75 -8.38 -9.48
C LEU A 124 -11.13 -8.64 -10.11
N ASP A 125 -11.61 -7.73 -10.95
CA ASP A 125 -12.92 -7.83 -11.59
C ASP A 125 -12.89 -8.65 -12.89
N ARG A 126 -11.81 -8.53 -13.68
CA ARG A 126 -11.60 -9.33 -14.89
C ARG A 126 -10.14 -9.28 -15.37
N PRO A 127 -9.65 -10.34 -16.04
CA PRO A 127 -8.40 -10.27 -16.78
C PRO A 127 -8.44 -9.13 -17.78
N THR A 128 -7.51 -8.18 -17.67
CA THR A 128 -7.53 -6.93 -18.45
C THR A 128 -6.15 -6.70 -19.06
N THR A 129 -6.10 -6.29 -20.34
CA THR A 129 -4.82 -6.00 -21.00
C THR A 129 -4.28 -4.61 -20.63
N ALA A 130 -3.00 -4.36 -20.87
CA ALA A 130 -2.40 -3.03 -20.68
C ALA A 130 -3.09 -1.95 -21.54
N ALA A 131 -3.57 -2.29 -22.74
CA ALA A 131 -4.31 -1.35 -23.59
C ALA A 131 -5.68 -0.99 -22.99
N ASP A 132 -6.40 -1.99 -22.46
CA ASP A 132 -7.70 -1.79 -21.81
C ASP A 132 -7.56 -0.98 -20.51
N LEU A 133 -6.45 -1.17 -19.78
CA LEU A 133 -6.11 -0.42 -18.57
C LEU A 133 -6.02 1.09 -18.85
N VAL A 134 -5.32 1.47 -19.93
CA VAL A 134 -5.15 2.87 -20.31
C VAL A 134 -6.47 3.51 -20.74
N GLY A 135 -7.24 2.79 -21.56
CA GLY A 135 -8.52 3.29 -22.07
C GLY A 135 -9.56 3.47 -20.97
N THR A 136 -9.56 2.59 -19.95
CA THR A 136 -10.58 2.60 -18.89
C THR A 136 -10.21 3.50 -17.70
N LEU A 137 -8.92 3.60 -17.36
CA LEU A 137 -8.45 4.33 -16.19
C LEU A 137 -7.90 5.73 -16.49
N ASP A 138 -8.02 6.18 -17.74
CA ASP A 138 -7.50 7.47 -18.23
C ASP A 138 -6.04 7.70 -17.77
N LEU A 139 -5.21 6.65 -17.88
CA LEU A 139 -3.80 6.68 -17.43
C LEU A 139 -2.92 7.55 -18.33
N GLY A 140 -3.50 8.36 -19.21
CA GLY A 140 -2.80 9.19 -20.21
C GLY A 140 -2.24 8.38 -21.37
N THR A 141 -1.32 7.43 -21.10
CA THR A 141 -0.64 6.62 -22.13
C THR A 141 -0.40 5.17 -21.66
N THR A 142 -0.16 4.27 -22.62
CA THR A 142 0.34 2.90 -22.35
C THR A 142 1.65 2.89 -21.58
N GLY A 143 2.54 3.86 -21.81
CA GLY A 143 3.80 3.98 -21.07
C GLY A 143 3.60 4.20 -19.56
N ALA A 144 2.62 5.03 -19.18
CA ALA A 144 2.30 5.25 -17.76
C ALA A 144 1.69 4.00 -17.10
N ALA A 145 0.86 3.24 -17.82
CA ALA A 145 0.35 1.96 -17.33
C ALA A 145 1.48 0.94 -17.10
N TYR A 146 2.44 0.83 -18.02
CA TYR A 146 3.62 -0.03 -17.84
C TYR A 146 4.51 0.43 -16.67
N HIS A 147 4.68 1.74 -16.49
CA HIS A 147 5.43 2.30 -15.36
C HIS A 147 4.81 1.90 -14.00
N HIS A 148 3.47 1.89 -13.91
CA HIS A 148 2.79 1.45 -12.69
C HIS A 148 2.78 -0.07 -12.48
N LEU A 149 2.92 -0.85 -13.57
CA LEU A 149 3.04 -2.31 -13.52
C LEU A 149 4.47 -2.79 -13.28
N ASN A 150 5.43 -1.86 -13.21
CA ASN A 150 6.84 -2.14 -12.95
C ASN A 150 7.44 -3.13 -13.97
N VAL A 151 7.11 -2.91 -15.26
CA VAL A 151 7.73 -3.59 -16.42
C VAL A 151 8.83 -2.70 -16.99
#